data_AF-A0A1U7XHF4-F1
#
_entry.id   AF-A0A1U7XHF4-F1
#
_cell.length_a   1.000
_cell.length_b   1.000
_cell.length_c   1.000
_cell.angle_alpha   90.00
_cell.angle_beta   90.00
_cell.angle_gamma   90.00
#
_symmetry.space_group_name_H-M   'P 1'
#
loop_
_entity.id
_entity.type
_entity.pdbx_description
1 polymer ?
#
loop_
_entity_poly.entity_id
_entity_poly.type
_entity_poly.pdbx_seq_one_letter_code
_entity_poly.pdbx_strand_id
1 'polypeptide(L)'
;MTWFKDGDGNTRLIHAQVNGRRRRLQLKRIQNSEGNWIEGNDPIVEEEVKFFQAQFHENSVPNVFGIIDHVPSMVTMENNQDLVRQPTKSEIKYVVFGQNGNSAGGPDGFTGVT
;
A
#
# COMPACT_ATOMS: atom_id res chain seq x y z
N MET A 1 -30.62 -18.51 31.59
CA MET A 1 -29.61 -19.04 30.65
C MET A 1 -30.24 -19.24 29.28
N THR A 2 -30.29 -18.19 28.47
CA THR A 2 -30.91 -18.26 27.12
C THR A 2 -29.84 -18.32 26.03
N TRP A 3 -28.63 -17.82 26.31
CA TRP A 3 -27.51 -17.78 25.36
C TRP A 3 -26.95 -19.15 24.96
N PHE A 4 -27.12 -20.17 25.80
CA PHE A 4 -26.61 -21.52 25.55
C PHE A 4 -27.53 -22.36 24.64
N LYS A 5 -28.81 -21.99 24.50
CA LYS A 5 -29.77 -22.70 23.62
C LYS A 5 -29.79 -22.17 22.19
N ASP A 6 -29.41 -20.90 21.97
CA ASP A 6 -29.58 -20.24 20.67
C ASP A 6 -28.34 -20.27 19.76
N GLY A 7 -27.19 -20.78 20.22
CA GLY A 7 -25.97 -20.88 19.40
C GLY A 7 -25.64 -19.56 18.66
N ASP A 8 -25.13 -19.68 17.43
CA ASP A 8 -24.87 -18.58 16.46
C ASP A 8 -26.15 -17.85 15.97
N GLY A 9 -27.27 -18.04 16.66
CA GLY A 9 -28.60 -17.49 16.37
C GLY A 9 -28.87 -16.12 17.00
N ASN A 10 -27.85 -15.41 17.51
CA ASN A 10 -28.05 -14.06 18.05
C ASN A 10 -28.04 -12.98 16.96
N THR A 11 -28.47 -13.35 15.74
CA THR A 11 -28.57 -12.46 14.57
C THR A 11 -29.41 -11.24 14.91
N ARG A 12 -30.49 -11.38 15.71
CA ARG A 12 -31.32 -10.24 16.13
C ARG A 12 -30.54 -9.21 16.96
N LEU A 13 -29.72 -9.66 17.92
CA LEU A 13 -28.92 -8.76 18.76
C LEU A 13 -27.81 -8.10 17.94
N ILE A 14 -27.14 -8.86 17.08
CA ILE A 14 -26.10 -8.36 16.17
C ILE A 14 -26.70 -7.36 15.17
N HIS A 15 -27.84 -7.67 14.55
CA HIS A 15 -28.55 -6.75 13.66
C HIS A 15 -29.02 -5.49 14.38
N ALA A 16 -29.51 -5.59 15.62
CA ALA A 16 -29.88 -4.42 16.42
C ALA A 16 -28.67 -3.53 16.70
N GLN A 17 -27.53 -4.12 17.05
CA GLN A 17 -26.27 -3.40 17.26
C GLN A 17 -25.76 -2.75 15.97
N VAL A 18 -25.75 -3.48 14.85
CA VAL A 18 -25.35 -2.97 13.53
C VAL A 18 -26.28 -1.82 13.09
N ASN A 19 -27.59 -1.98 13.23
CA ASN A 19 -28.56 -0.94 12.87
C ASN A 19 -28.49 0.29 13.77
N GLY A 20 -28.21 0.10 15.07
CA GLY A 20 -27.95 1.20 15.99
C GLY A 20 -26.68 1.96 15.60
N ARG A 21 -25.61 1.22 15.27
CA ARG A 21 -24.35 1.80 14.79
C ARG A 21 -24.54 2.54 13.47
N ARG A 22 -25.25 1.96 12.50
CA ARG A 22 -25.59 2.59 11.21
C ARG A 22 -26.35 3.90 11.41
N ARG A 23 -27.39 3.92 12.25
CA ARG A 23 -28.15 5.15 12.55
C ARG A 23 -27.29 6.24 13.20
N ARG A 24 -26.39 5.85 14.11
CA ARG A 24 -25.53 6.81 14.83
C ARG A 24 -24.40 7.36 13.96
N LEU A 25 -23.83 6.52 13.09
CA LEU A 25 -22.68 6.88 12.25
C LEU A 25 -23.07 7.31 10.83
N GLN A 26 -24.37 7.42 10.54
CA GLN A 26 -24.83 7.91 9.24
C GLN A 26 -24.39 9.36 9.07
N LEU A 27 -23.61 9.60 8.01
CA LEU A 27 -23.28 10.94 7.54
C LEU A 27 -24.56 11.57 6.98
N LYS A 28 -25.11 12.55 7.69
CA LYS A 28 -26.33 13.27 7.25
C LYS A 28 -26.02 14.41 6.30
N ARG A 29 -24.89 15.07 6.54
CA ARG A 29 -24.41 16.21 5.76
C ARG A 29 -22.91 16.38 5.92
N ILE A 30 -22.27 16.94 4.91
CA ILE A 30 -20.86 17.35 4.92
C ILE A 30 -20.76 18.81 4.48
N GLN A 31 -19.62 19.46 4.77
CA GLN A 31 -19.34 20.81 4.30
C GLN A 31 -18.28 20.72 3.21
N ASN A 32 -18.53 21.36 2.06
CA ASN A 32 -17.57 21.40 0.97
C ASN A 32 -16.48 22.46 1.20
N SER A 33 -15.50 22.52 0.29
CA SER A 33 -14.39 23.48 0.36
C SER A 33 -14.81 24.95 0.30
N GLU A 34 -16.00 25.25 -0.22
CA GLU A 34 -16.58 26.60 -0.30
C GLU A 34 -17.39 26.96 0.96
N GLY A 35 -17.48 26.06 1.93
CA GLY A 35 -18.25 26.26 3.16
C GLY A 35 -19.75 25.94 3.03
N ASN A 36 -20.20 25.40 1.90
CA ASN A 36 -21.59 25.03 1.67
C ASN A 36 -21.91 23.66 2.27
N TRP A 37 -23.09 23.53 2.90
CA TRP A 37 -23.58 22.26 3.41
C TRP A 37 -24.20 21.42 2.29
N ILE A 38 -23.74 20.18 2.15
CA ILE A 38 -24.25 19.19 1.20
C ILE A 38 -24.99 18.11 2.00
N GLU A 39 -26.22 17.83 1.60
CA GLU A 39 -27.10 16.81 2.23
C GLU A 39 -27.57 15.80 1.18
N GLY A 40 -27.80 14.56 1.61
CA GLY A 40 -28.25 13.45 0.75
C GLY A 40 -27.10 12.53 0.31
N ASN A 41 -27.41 11.25 0.09
CA ASN A 41 -26.36 10.25 -0.16
C ASN A 41 -25.59 10.51 -1.46
N ASP A 42 -26.27 10.70 -2.59
CA ASP A 42 -25.58 10.83 -3.88
C ASP A 42 -24.71 12.11 -3.93
N PRO A 43 -25.18 13.28 -3.49
CA PRO A 43 -24.34 14.49 -3.46
C PRO A 43 -23.13 14.38 -2.53
N ILE A 44 -23.23 13.70 -1.38
CA ILE A 44 -22.05 13.56 -0.49
C ILE A 44 -21.03 12.59 -1.11
N VAL A 45 -21.49 11.53 -1.79
CA VAL A 45 -20.60 10.58 -2.49
C VAL A 45 -19.84 11.28 -3.62
N GLU A 46 -20.53 12.12 -4.40
CA GLU A 46 -19.89 12.91 -5.47
C GLU A 46 -18.83 13.86 -4.91
N GLU A 47 -19.13 14.59 -3.83
CA GLU A 47 -18.17 15.50 -3.22
C GLU A 47 -17.00 14.76 -2.55
N GLU A 48 -17.23 13.59 -1.93
CA GLU A 48 -16.15 12.76 -1.38
C GLU A 48 -15.17 12.31 -2.47
N VAL A 49 -15.70 11.84 -3.60
CA VAL A 49 -14.87 11.44 -4.76
C VAL A 49 -14.05 12.62 -5.26
N LYS A 50 -14.70 13.77 -5.46
CA LYS A 50 -14.04 15.00 -5.92
C LYS A 50 -12.94 15.46 -4.95
N PHE A 51 -13.22 15.42 -3.65
CA PHE A 51 -12.27 15.79 -2.60
C PHE A 51 -11.02 14.91 -2.64
N PHE A 52 -11.19 13.59 -2.64
CA PHE A 52 -10.05 12.68 -2.63
C PHE A 52 -9.30 12.65 -3.97
N GLN A 53 -10.01 12.83 -5.09
CA GLN A 53 -9.35 13.06 -6.37
C GLN A 53 -8.44 14.28 -6.29
N ALA A 54 -8.93 15.43 -5.84
CA ALA A 54 -8.09 16.63 -5.70
C ALA A 54 -6.93 16.44 -4.71
N GLN A 55 -7.17 15.75 -3.59
CA GLN A 55 -6.16 15.52 -2.55
C GLN A 55 -5.02 14.61 -3.00
N PHE A 56 -5.32 13.60 -3.83
CA PHE A 56 -4.35 12.62 -4.31
C PHE A 56 -3.91 12.85 -5.75
N HIS A 57 -4.34 13.95 -6.37
CA HIS A 57 -3.89 14.37 -7.68
C HIS A 57 -2.77 15.40 -7.54
N GLU A 58 -1.59 15.06 -8.02
CA GLU A 58 -0.45 15.97 -8.06
C GLU A 58 -0.52 16.79 -9.36
N ASN A 59 -0.94 18.06 -9.27
CA ASN A 59 -1.15 18.93 -10.43
C ASN A 59 0.16 19.38 -11.12
N SER A 60 1.30 19.21 -10.46
CA SER A 60 2.60 19.58 -11.02
C SER A 60 3.66 18.74 -10.35
N VAL A 61 4.23 17.80 -11.11
CA VAL A 61 5.58 17.32 -10.81
C VAL A 61 6.50 18.49 -11.12
N PRO A 62 7.23 19.07 -10.15
CA PRO A 62 8.22 20.09 -10.46
C PRO A 62 9.24 19.45 -11.41
N ASN A 63 9.23 19.84 -12.67
CA ASN A 63 10.10 19.28 -13.71
C ASN A 63 11.56 19.75 -13.57
N VAL A 64 11.92 20.27 -12.40
CA VAL A 64 13.21 20.87 -12.10
C VAL A 64 13.80 20.13 -10.92
N PHE A 65 14.36 18.96 -11.21
CA PHE A 65 15.23 18.24 -10.30
C PHE A 65 16.62 18.88 -10.22
N GLY A 66 16.72 20.21 -10.14
CA GLY A 66 18.02 20.91 -10.05
C GLY A 66 18.85 20.49 -8.84
N ILE A 67 18.22 19.88 -7.82
CA ILE A 67 18.92 19.26 -6.70
C ILE A 67 19.81 18.09 -7.14
N ILE A 68 19.43 17.35 -8.18
CA ILE A 68 20.22 16.23 -8.72
C ILE A 68 21.52 16.73 -9.35
N ASP A 69 21.53 17.93 -9.93
CA ASP A 69 22.73 18.54 -10.50
C ASP A 69 23.81 18.84 -9.44
N HIS A 70 23.42 18.91 -8.17
CA HIS A 70 24.32 19.09 -7.04
C HIS A 70 24.71 17.78 -6.34
N VAL A 71 24.18 16.64 -6.78
CA VAL A 71 24.58 15.33 -6.27
C VAL A 71 25.85 14.89 -6.98
N PRO A 72 26.99 14.76 -6.28
CA PRO A 72 28.22 14.29 -6.90
C PRO A 72 28.06 12.84 -7.36
N SER A 73 28.59 12.50 -8.55
CA SER A 73 28.65 11.11 -8.97
C SER A 73 29.56 10.33 -8.04
N MET A 74 28.99 9.36 -7.32
CA MET A 74 29.73 8.48 -6.41
C MET A 74 30.18 7.18 -7.09
N VAL A 75 29.73 6.94 -8.33
CA VAL A 75 30.04 5.72 -9.08
C VAL A 75 31.00 6.09 -10.20
N THR A 76 32.15 5.42 -10.23
CA THR A 76 33.10 5.57 -11.33
C THR A 76 32.62 4.79 -12.56
N MET A 77 33.13 5.14 -13.74
CA MET A 77 32.79 4.40 -14.96
C MET A 77 33.20 2.92 -14.88
N GLU A 78 34.33 2.63 -14.23
CA GLU A 78 34.80 1.26 -13.97
C GLU A 78 33.83 0.51 -13.05
N ASN A 79 33.39 1.12 -11.94
CA ASN A 79 32.39 0.50 -11.06
C ASN A 79 31.10 0.22 -11.80
N ASN A 80 30.64 1.15 -12.63
CA ASN A 80 29.43 0.95 -13.41
C ASN A 80 29.61 -0.20 -14.41
N GLN A 81 30.75 -0.27 -15.10
CA GLN A 81 31.07 -1.37 -16.02
C GLN A 81 31.10 -2.72 -15.32
N ASP A 82 31.67 -2.80 -14.12
CA ASP A 82 31.69 -4.02 -13.32
C ASP A 82 30.29 -4.44 -12.85
N LEU A 83 29.47 -3.48 -12.40
CA LEU A 83 28.12 -3.73 -11.91
C LEU A 83 27.15 -4.21 -13.01
N VAL A 84 27.34 -3.74 -14.25
CA VAL A 84 26.51 -4.17 -15.40
C VAL A 84 27.09 -5.37 -16.15
N ARG A 85 28.28 -5.86 -15.76
CA ARG A 85 28.94 -6.98 -16.42
C ARG A 85 28.16 -8.27 -16.17
N GLN A 86 28.09 -9.11 -17.21
CA GLN A 86 27.57 -10.46 -17.06
C GLN A 86 28.47 -11.30 -16.13
N PRO A 87 27.90 -12.08 -15.19
CA PRO A 87 28.69 -12.90 -14.29
C PRO A 87 29.45 -13.99 -15.06
N THR A 88 30.66 -14.30 -14.61
CA THR A 88 31.47 -15.39 -15.15
C THR A 88 30.97 -16.75 -14.67
N LYS A 89 31.30 -17.80 -15.42
CA LYS A 89 31.02 -19.20 -15.00
C LYS A 89 31.66 -19.54 -13.65
N SER A 90 32.82 -18.98 -13.36
CA SER A 90 33.51 -19.16 -12.07
C SER A 90 32.78 -18.49 -10.91
N GLU A 91 32.27 -17.27 -11.10
CA GLU A 91 31.47 -16.57 -10.09
C GLU A 91 30.17 -17.33 -9.81
N ILE A 92 29.48 -17.77 -10.87
CA ILE A 92 28.27 -18.60 -10.74
C ILE A 92 28.58 -19.89 -9.98
N LYS A 93 29.65 -20.60 -10.35
CA LYS A 93 30.06 -21.83 -9.67
C LYS A 93 30.38 -21.57 -8.19
N TYR A 94 31.12 -20.51 -7.88
CA TYR A 94 31.45 -20.18 -6.50
C TYR A 94 30.19 -19.91 -5.67
N VAL A 95 29.25 -19.13 -6.20
CA VAL A 95 28.00 -18.80 -5.50
C VAL A 95 27.13 -20.05 -5.29
N VAL A 96 26.94 -20.87 -6.33
CA VAL A 96 26.10 -22.08 -6.26
C VAL A 96 26.68 -23.11 -5.29
N PHE A 97 27.99 -23.38 -5.33
CA PHE A 97 28.62 -24.38 -4.46
C PHE A 97 29.02 -23.83 -3.09
N GLY A 98 29.06 -22.51 -2.91
CA GLY A 98 29.29 -21.83 -1.64
C GLY A 98 28.01 -21.49 -0.87
N GLN A 99 26.83 -21.76 -1.45
CA GLN A 99 25.56 -21.50 -0.80
C GLN A 99 25.37 -22.47 0.37
N ASN A 100 25.16 -21.94 1.59
CA ASN A 100 24.85 -22.76 2.75
C ASN A 100 23.41 -23.30 2.60
N GLY A 101 23.22 -24.61 2.69
CA GLY A 101 21.91 -25.27 2.58
C GLY A 101 20.89 -24.82 3.66
N ASN A 102 21.34 -24.18 4.74
CA ASN A 102 20.49 -23.58 5.77
C ASN A 102 20.22 -22.08 5.53
N SER A 103 20.61 -21.51 4.39
CA SER A 103 20.33 -20.11 4.07
C SER A 103 18.83 -19.89 3.90
N ALA A 104 18.33 -18.79 4.47
CA ALA A 104 16.93 -18.38 4.30
C ALA A 104 16.64 -18.16 2.81
N GLY A 105 15.50 -18.67 2.35
CA GLY A 105 15.05 -18.43 0.97
C GLY A 105 14.82 -16.94 0.73
N GLY A 106 15.19 -16.48 -0.47
CA GLY A 106 14.94 -15.10 -0.88
C GLY A 106 13.43 -14.79 -0.97
N PRO A 107 13.06 -13.59 -1.45
CA PRO A 107 11.66 -13.23 -1.69
C PRO A 107 10.92 -14.19 -2.64
N ASP A 108 11.66 -14.97 -3.43
CA ASP A 108 11.20 -16.01 -4.34
C ASP A 108 10.92 -17.37 -3.65
N GLY A 109 11.32 -17.54 -2.39
CA GLY A 109 11.04 -18.72 -1.58
C GLY A 109 11.96 -19.92 -1.84
N PHE A 110 13.02 -19.79 -2.64
CA PHE A 110 13.96 -20.87 -2.91
C PHE A 110 15.10 -20.88 -1.89
N THR A 111 15.30 -22.02 -1.21
CA THR A 111 16.50 -22.27 -0.39
C THR A 111 17.64 -22.79 -1.27
N GLY A 112 18.89 -22.67 -0.81
CA GLY A 112 20.09 -23.14 -1.53
C GLY A 112 20.26 -24.65 -1.61
N VAL A 113 19.20 -25.42 -1.38
CA VAL A 113 19.23 -26.87 -1.41
C VAL A 113 18.69 -27.30 -2.77
N THR A 114 19.58 -27.71 -3.67
CA THR A 114 19.21 -28.57 -4.81
C THR A 114 18.73 -29.93 -4.32
#